data_AF-A0A517QBR7-F1
#
_entry.id   AF-A0A517QBR7-F1
#
_cell.length_a   1.000
_cell.length_b   1.000
_cell.length_c   1.000
_cell.angle_alpha   90.00
_cell.angle_beta   90.00
_cell.angle_gamma   90.00
#
_symmetry.space_group_name_H-M   'P 1'
#
loop_
_entity.id
_entity.type
_entity.pdbx_description
1 polymer ?
#
loop_
_entity_poly.entity_id
_entity_poly.type
_entity_poly.pdbx_seq_one_letter_code
_entity_poly.pdbx_strand_id
1 'polypeptide(L)'
;MNDYQYEPLKYPLVWPPPGYPAPSPESREAKFRRIPLLGWFPSWILRHIRWRKHYYEILEPIAEEIVEQLEARPQIADWSSISSGFATSRHQKIAEIISDAICLEKGLENPPPLHPEDPSSLLFWGPFDDLTPLIVGMEIHKEFNCHVPRDVLLLAWQQDWCLREFIDYCVQSMTQGTDTT
;
A
#
# COMPACT_ATOMS: atom_id res chain seq x y z
N MET A 1 -2.18 1.13 29.14
CA MET A 1 -2.87 2.31 28.58
C MET A 1 -2.22 2.54 27.23
N ASN A 2 -2.99 2.51 26.14
CA ASN A 2 -2.43 2.76 24.81
C ASN A 2 -2.06 4.24 24.74
N ASP A 3 -0.77 4.54 24.55
CA ASP A 3 -0.19 5.90 24.48
C ASP A 3 -0.43 6.58 23.12
N TYR A 4 -1.35 6.06 22.30
CA TYR A 4 -1.58 6.55 20.95
C TYR A 4 -2.79 7.49 20.90
N GLN A 5 -2.61 8.67 20.29
CA GLN A 5 -3.63 9.73 20.22
C GLN A 5 -4.71 9.48 19.15
N TYR A 6 -4.56 8.42 18.35
CA TYR A 6 -5.47 8.03 17.28
C TYR A 6 -5.43 6.52 17.11
N GLU A 7 -6.51 5.96 16.56
CA GLU A 7 -6.67 4.52 16.37
C GLU A 7 -6.01 4.04 15.06
N PRO A 8 -5.67 2.74 14.98
CA PRO A 8 -5.21 2.12 13.73
C PRO A 8 -6.27 2.23 12.62
N LEU A 9 -5.82 2.15 11.37
CA LEU A 9 -6.72 2.01 10.21
C LEU A 9 -7.60 0.78 10.36
N LYS A 10 -8.87 0.93 9.99
CA LYS A 10 -9.85 -0.15 9.92
C LYS A 10 -9.99 -0.61 8.48
N TYR A 11 -10.07 -1.92 8.32
CA TYR A 11 -10.36 -2.52 7.03
C TYR A 11 -11.73 -2.07 6.51
N PRO A 12 -11.80 -1.66 5.23
CA PRO A 12 -13.07 -1.47 4.52
C PRO A 12 -13.96 -2.71 4.61
N LEU A 13 -15.27 -2.52 4.52
CA LEU A 13 -16.25 -3.61 4.59
C LEU A 13 -16.00 -4.70 3.53
N VAL A 14 -15.44 -4.32 2.39
CA VAL A 14 -15.11 -5.22 1.28
C VAL A 14 -13.59 -5.37 1.20
N TRP A 15 -13.04 -6.20 2.08
CA TRP A 15 -11.60 -6.52 2.13
C TRP A 15 -11.32 -8.04 2.19
N PRO A 16 -10.30 -8.57 1.49
CA PRO A 16 -9.47 -7.88 0.50
C PRO A 16 -10.28 -7.42 -0.72
N PRO A 17 -9.79 -6.44 -1.51
CA PRO A 17 -10.48 -5.99 -2.71
C PRO A 17 -10.73 -7.19 -3.62
N PRO A 18 -11.97 -7.38 -4.12
CA PRO A 18 -12.27 -8.54 -4.94
C PRO A 18 -11.47 -8.44 -6.23
N GLY A 19 -10.86 -9.55 -6.63
CA GLY A 19 -10.02 -9.59 -7.82
C GLY A 19 -10.80 -9.23 -9.09
N TYR A 20 -10.07 -8.76 -10.11
CA TYR A 20 -10.66 -8.42 -11.40
C TYR A 20 -11.45 -9.61 -11.96
N PRO A 21 -12.79 -9.50 -12.11
CA PRO A 21 -13.62 -10.66 -12.44
C PRO A 21 -13.24 -11.25 -13.80
N ALA A 22 -13.48 -12.53 -14.03
CA ALA A 22 -13.38 -13.07 -15.39
C ALA A 22 -14.56 -12.55 -16.25
N PRO A 23 -14.40 -12.37 -17.57
CA PRO A 23 -15.55 -12.07 -18.43
C PRO A 23 -16.52 -13.26 -18.40
N SER A 24 -17.83 -12.99 -18.30
CA SER A 24 -18.82 -14.06 -18.35
C SER A 24 -18.73 -14.80 -19.70
N PRO A 25 -18.98 -16.13 -19.75
CA PRO A 25 -18.89 -16.90 -20.99
C PRO A 25 -19.81 -16.37 -22.11
N GLU A 26 -20.92 -15.72 -21.74
CA GLU A 26 -21.90 -15.16 -22.66
C GLU A 26 -21.57 -13.74 -23.13
N SER A 27 -20.61 -13.07 -22.48
CA SER A 27 -20.21 -11.70 -22.78
C SER A 27 -19.64 -11.55 -24.20
N ARG A 28 -19.78 -10.35 -24.76
CA ARG A 28 -19.14 -10.02 -26.04
C ARG A 28 -17.62 -10.14 -25.96
N GLU A 29 -17.01 -9.82 -24.80
CA GLU A 29 -15.56 -9.99 -24.58
C GLU A 29 -15.15 -11.45 -24.79
N ALA A 30 -15.83 -12.40 -24.13
CA ALA A 30 -15.55 -13.83 -24.27
C ALA A 30 -15.79 -14.34 -25.70
N LYS A 31 -16.81 -13.82 -26.39
CA LYS A 31 -17.11 -14.16 -27.79
C LYS A 31 -16.03 -13.64 -28.74
N PHE A 32 -15.57 -12.40 -28.59
CA PHE A 32 -14.52 -11.82 -29.43
C PHE A 32 -13.17 -12.51 -29.23
N ARG A 33 -12.81 -12.92 -28.00
CA ARG A 33 -11.57 -13.70 -27.77
C ARG A 33 -11.48 -15.00 -28.58
N ARG A 34 -12.61 -15.55 -29.02
CA ARG A 34 -12.65 -16.78 -29.83
C ARG A 34 -12.37 -16.53 -31.32
N ILE A 35 -12.33 -15.27 -31.77
CA ILE A 35 -12.04 -14.93 -33.17
C ILE A 35 -10.53 -14.71 -33.32
N PRO A 36 -9.81 -15.55 -34.08
CA PRO A 36 -8.37 -15.38 -34.29
C PRO A 36 -8.05 -14.05 -34.98
N LEU A 37 -6.96 -13.39 -34.56
CA LEU A 37 -6.35 -12.18 -35.16
C LEU A 37 -7.20 -10.89 -35.25
N LEU A 38 -8.52 -10.96 -35.31
CA LEU A 38 -9.42 -9.80 -35.40
C LEU A 38 -10.23 -9.59 -34.11
N GLY A 39 -10.35 -10.62 -33.27
CA GLY A 39 -11.08 -10.57 -32.02
C GLY A 39 -10.33 -9.94 -30.85
N TRP A 40 -9.00 -9.84 -30.94
CA TRP A 40 -8.16 -9.35 -29.85
C TRP A 40 -8.37 -7.87 -29.56
N PHE A 41 -8.43 -7.01 -30.59
CA PHE A 41 -8.64 -5.57 -30.43
C PHE A 41 -10.01 -5.23 -29.81
N PRO A 42 -11.15 -5.73 -30.32
CA PRO A 42 -12.44 -5.50 -29.66
C PRO A 42 -12.53 -6.16 -28.27
N SER A 43 -11.90 -7.33 -28.06
CA SER A 43 -11.80 -7.91 -26.71
C SER A 43 -10.98 -7.03 -25.77
N TRP A 44 -9.92 -6.39 -26.24
CA TRP A 44 -9.06 -5.50 -25.46
C TRP A 44 -9.81 -4.24 -25.06
N ILE A 45 -10.57 -3.63 -25.98
CA ILE A 45 -11.45 -2.49 -25.66
C ILE A 45 -12.47 -2.88 -24.58
N LEU A 46 -13.17 -4.01 -24.76
CA LEU A 46 -14.18 -4.45 -23.79
C LEU A 46 -13.58 -4.80 -22.43
N ARG A 47 -12.39 -5.43 -22.41
CA ARG A 47 -11.61 -5.66 -21.19
C ARG A 47 -11.31 -4.33 -20.51
N HIS A 48 -10.86 -3.31 -21.24
CA HIS A 48 -10.59 -2.00 -20.66
C HIS A 48 -11.84 -1.32 -20.10
N ILE A 49 -12.97 -1.37 -20.80
CA ILE A 49 -14.23 -0.83 -20.27
C ILE A 49 -14.61 -1.54 -18.97
N ARG A 50 -14.51 -2.88 -18.93
CA ARG A 50 -14.80 -3.68 -17.73
C ARG A 50 -13.81 -3.42 -16.60
N TRP A 51 -12.53 -3.20 -16.92
CA TRP A 51 -11.52 -2.78 -15.96
C TRP A 51 -11.85 -1.42 -15.37
N ARG A 52 -12.16 -0.42 -16.20
CA ARG A 52 -12.59 0.91 -15.71
C ARG A 52 -13.82 0.81 -14.81
N LYS A 53 -14.81 0.00 -15.20
CA LYS A 53 -15.99 -0.25 -14.37
C LYS A 53 -15.61 -0.85 -13.01
N HIS A 54 -14.78 -1.89 -13.01
CA HIS A 54 -14.29 -2.52 -11.78
C HIS A 54 -13.50 -1.55 -10.90
N TYR A 55 -12.65 -0.73 -11.51
CA TYR A 55 -11.89 0.30 -10.81
C TYR A 55 -12.82 1.29 -10.11
N TYR A 56 -13.70 1.97 -10.84
CA TYR A 56 -14.55 3.02 -10.29
C TYR A 56 -15.65 2.50 -9.34
N GLU A 57 -16.19 1.30 -9.56
CA GLU A 57 -17.29 0.78 -8.73
C GLU A 57 -16.82 -0.01 -7.50
N ILE A 58 -15.56 -0.44 -7.47
CA ILE A 58 -15.06 -1.33 -6.40
C ILE A 58 -13.77 -0.79 -5.79
N LEU A 59 -12.74 -0.53 -6.60
CA LEU A 59 -11.43 -0.17 -6.06
C LEU A 59 -11.39 1.27 -5.56
N GLU A 60 -12.00 2.21 -6.29
CA GLU A 60 -12.05 3.63 -5.91
C GLU A 60 -12.80 3.87 -4.59
N PRO A 61 -13.98 3.28 -4.32
CA PRO A 61 -14.62 3.43 -3.01
C PRO A 61 -13.79 2.88 -1.84
N ILE A 62 -13.04 1.78 -2.05
CA ILE A 62 -12.12 1.22 -1.06
C ILE A 62 -10.96 2.21 -0.82
N ALA A 63 -10.45 2.83 -1.89
CA ALA A 63 -9.45 3.90 -1.82
C ALA A 63 -9.92 5.03 -0.92
N GLU A 64 -11.12 5.52 -1.22
CA GLU A 64 -11.73 6.68 -0.58
C GLU A 64 -11.91 6.41 0.90
N GLU A 65 -12.41 5.23 1.30
CA GLU A 65 -12.55 4.87 2.72
C GLU A 65 -11.20 4.83 3.47
N ILE A 66 -10.10 4.44 2.81
CA ILE A 66 -8.76 4.47 3.39
C ILE A 66 -8.26 5.92 3.50
N VAL A 67 -8.44 6.71 2.45
CA VAL A 67 -8.04 8.13 2.40
C VAL A 67 -8.78 8.94 3.45
N GLU A 68 -10.11 8.78 3.56
CA GLU A 68 -10.93 9.46 4.57
C GLU A 68 -10.45 9.15 5.99
N GLN A 69 -10.05 7.90 6.27
CA GLN A 69 -9.50 7.52 7.57
C GLN A 69 -8.14 8.17 7.84
N LEU A 70 -7.29 8.35 6.82
CA LEU A 70 -6.01 9.02 6.94
C LEU A 70 -6.17 10.54 7.11
N GLU A 71 -7.08 11.16 6.36
CA GLU A 71 -7.40 12.59 6.47
C GLU A 71 -8.06 12.96 7.81
N ALA A 72 -8.85 12.05 8.38
CA ALA A 72 -9.47 12.25 9.68
C ALA A 72 -8.47 12.26 10.86
N ARG A 73 -7.19 11.92 10.62
CA ARG A 73 -6.19 11.89 11.69
C ARG A 73 -5.80 13.30 12.13
N PRO A 74 -5.58 13.52 13.44
CA PRO A 74 -5.09 14.79 13.92
C PRO A 74 -3.68 15.05 13.39
N GLN A 75 -3.39 16.28 12.96
CA GLN A 75 -2.02 16.66 12.63
C GLN A 75 -1.21 16.79 13.93
N ILE A 76 -0.20 15.96 14.09
CA ILE A 76 0.64 15.90 15.29
C ILE A 76 2.09 16.15 14.88
N ALA A 77 2.67 17.24 15.36
CA ALA A 77 4.09 17.51 15.17
C ALA A 77 4.93 16.43 15.87
N ASP A 78 6.01 16.00 15.22
CA ASP A 78 6.95 15.00 15.72
C ASP A 78 6.30 13.67 16.17
N TRP A 79 5.17 13.29 15.55
CA TRP A 79 4.38 12.10 15.89
C TRP A 79 5.20 10.80 15.88
N SER A 80 6.17 10.70 14.98
CA SER A 80 7.08 9.56 14.87
C SER A 80 7.89 9.38 16.16
N SER A 81 8.37 10.48 16.74
CA SER A 81 9.22 10.50 17.94
C SER A 81 8.46 10.24 19.24
N ILE A 82 7.18 10.62 19.29
CA ILE A 82 6.32 10.46 20.47
C ILE A 82 5.71 9.06 20.54
N SER A 83 5.59 8.39 19.39
CA SER A 83 5.07 7.03 19.29
C SER A 83 6.02 6.01 19.94
N SER A 84 5.56 5.35 21.00
CA SER A 84 6.28 4.25 21.64
C SER A 84 6.50 3.03 20.72
N GLY A 85 5.79 2.96 19.59
CA GLY A 85 5.96 1.89 18.61
C GLY A 85 7.10 2.11 17.61
N PHE A 86 7.70 3.31 17.55
CA PHE A 86 8.88 3.60 16.74
C PHE A 86 10.08 3.90 17.65
N ALA A 87 10.59 2.83 18.27
CA ALA A 87 11.51 2.91 19.41
C ALA A 87 12.90 3.50 19.11
N THR A 88 13.32 3.60 17.85
CA THR A 88 14.63 4.15 17.48
C THR A 88 14.50 5.20 16.39
N SER A 89 15.49 6.09 16.29
CA SER A 89 15.55 7.11 15.23
C SER A 89 15.42 6.52 13.81
N ARG A 90 15.91 5.29 13.61
CA ARG A 90 15.76 4.58 12.33
C ARG A 90 14.31 4.17 12.07
N HIS A 91 13.59 3.66 13.08
CA HIS A 91 12.17 3.33 12.93
C HIS A 91 11.35 4.59 12.65
N GLN A 92 11.64 5.67 13.37
CA GLN A 92 10.98 6.97 13.22
C GLN A 92 11.15 7.50 11.80
N LYS A 93 12.39 7.49 11.28
CA LYS A 93 12.70 7.96 9.94
C LYS A 93 12.08 7.12 8.84
N ILE A 94 12.01 5.80 9.00
CA ILE A 94 11.31 4.92 8.04
C ILE A 94 9.79 5.19 8.08
N ALA A 95 9.19 5.38 9.26
CA ALA A 95 7.79 5.71 9.40
C ALA A 95 7.44 7.04 8.71
N GLU A 96 8.30 8.05 8.85
CA GLU A 96 8.20 9.33 8.13
C GLU A 96 8.27 9.15 6.62
N ILE A 97 9.23 8.38 6.11
CA ILE A 97 9.35 8.06 4.68
C ILE A 97 8.06 7.41 4.15
N ILE A 98 7.47 6.48 4.90
CA ILE A 98 6.23 5.80 4.52
C ILE A 98 5.07 6.82 4.50
N SER A 99 4.96 7.66 5.52
CA SER A 99 3.96 8.73 5.61
C SER A 99 4.05 9.69 4.42
N ASP A 100 5.26 10.14 4.06
CA ASP A 100 5.50 11.03 2.93
C ASP A 100 5.13 10.37 1.59
N ALA A 101 5.47 9.09 1.42
CA ALA A 101 5.13 8.34 0.22
C ALA A 101 3.61 8.16 0.06
N ILE A 102 2.91 7.85 1.15
CA ILE A 102 1.44 7.76 1.19
C ILE A 102 0.80 9.10 0.85
N CYS A 103 1.31 10.19 1.43
CA CYS A 103 0.83 11.54 1.13
C CYS A 103 0.87 11.84 -0.36
N LEU A 104 2.01 11.54 -0.99
CA LEU A 104 2.24 11.79 -2.40
C LEU A 104 1.35 10.93 -3.31
N GLU A 105 1.26 9.64 -3.02
CA GLU A 105 0.51 8.68 -3.85
C GLU A 105 -1.01 8.89 -3.73
N LYS A 106 -1.50 9.10 -2.51
CA LYS A 106 -2.93 9.26 -2.23
C LYS A 106 -3.44 10.69 -2.37
N GLY A 107 -2.56 11.65 -2.67
CA GLY A 107 -2.92 13.05 -2.88
C GLY A 107 -3.42 13.76 -1.62
N LEU A 108 -2.90 13.38 -0.44
CA LEU A 108 -3.25 14.00 0.83
C LEU A 108 -2.64 15.41 0.92
N GLU A 109 -3.29 16.32 1.66
CA GLU A 109 -2.78 17.69 1.86
C GLU A 109 -1.46 17.72 2.65
N ASN A 110 -1.33 16.85 3.65
CA ASN A 110 -0.16 16.74 4.51
C ASN A 110 0.13 15.27 4.84
N PRO A 111 1.41 14.90 5.09
CA PRO A 111 1.77 13.55 5.50
C PRO A 111 1.03 13.14 6.79
N PRO A 112 0.22 12.07 6.77
CA PRO A 112 -0.60 11.70 7.91
C PRO A 112 0.24 11.00 8.98
N PRO A 113 0.00 11.24 10.28
CA PRO A 113 0.67 10.45 11.30
C PRO A 113 0.24 8.98 11.21
N LEU A 114 1.21 8.06 11.36
CA LEU A 114 0.98 6.62 11.20
C LEU A 114 0.99 5.86 12.52
N HIS A 115 0.01 4.99 12.70
CA HIS A 115 -0.09 4.15 13.89
C HIS A 115 0.80 2.92 13.70
N PRO A 116 1.57 2.47 14.71
CA PRO A 116 2.40 1.27 14.60
C PRO A 116 1.63 0.00 14.23
N GLU A 117 0.37 -0.08 14.66
CA GLU A 117 -0.55 -1.18 14.33
C GLU A 117 -1.36 -0.96 13.04
N ASP A 118 -1.06 0.07 12.25
CA ASP A 118 -1.71 0.23 10.95
C ASP A 118 -1.43 -0.99 10.07
N PRO A 119 -2.44 -1.61 9.45
CA PRO A 119 -2.20 -2.71 8.54
C PRO A 119 -1.39 -2.24 7.32
N SER A 120 -0.24 -2.86 7.09
CA SER A 120 0.64 -2.54 5.96
C SER A 120 -0.10 -2.69 4.63
N SER A 121 -1.01 -3.66 4.55
CA SER A 121 -1.87 -3.93 3.40
C SER A 121 -2.79 -2.76 3.03
N LEU A 122 -3.22 -1.95 4.00
CA LEU A 122 -4.04 -0.75 3.76
C LEU A 122 -3.17 0.44 3.34
N LEU A 123 -2.00 0.59 3.96
CA LEU A 123 -1.07 1.67 3.67
C LEU A 123 -0.47 1.55 2.26
N PHE A 124 -0.02 0.35 1.90
CA PHE A 124 0.66 0.04 0.64
C PHE A 124 -0.26 -0.59 -0.41
N TRP A 125 -1.58 -0.63 -0.20
CA TRP A 125 -2.61 -1.28 -1.05
C TRP A 125 -2.23 -2.65 -1.65
N GLY A 126 -1.30 -3.37 -1.02
CA GLY A 126 -0.79 -4.66 -1.49
C GLY A 126 -0.45 -4.74 -2.97
N PRO A 127 -1.00 -5.74 -3.71
CA PRO A 127 -0.71 -5.93 -5.13
C PRO A 127 -1.40 -4.91 -6.05
N PHE A 128 -2.17 -3.97 -5.49
CA PHE A 128 -2.91 -2.95 -6.24
C PHE A 128 -2.25 -1.57 -6.18
N ASP A 129 -1.25 -1.36 -5.31
CA ASP A 129 -0.43 -0.15 -5.29
C ASP A 129 0.80 -0.33 -6.18
N ASP A 130 1.03 0.62 -7.07
CA ASP A 130 2.15 0.56 -8.00
C ASP A 130 3.32 1.48 -7.57
N LEU A 131 3.08 2.48 -6.71
CA LEU A 131 4.05 3.56 -6.48
C LEU A 131 4.53 3.70 -5.04
N THR A 132 3.68 3.57 -4.03
CA THR A 132 4.10 3.78 -2.62
C THR A 132 5.24 2.84 -2.22
N PRO A 133 5.14 1.51 -2.47
CA PRO A 133 6.27 0.57 -2.43
C PRO A 133 7.60 1.06 -2.98
N LEU A 134 7.55 1.60 -4.20
CA LEU A 134 8.73 1.98 -4.97
C LEU A 134 9.37 3.23 -4.36
N ILE A 135 8.55 4.22 -4.02
CA ILE A 135 8.99 5.47 -3.38
C ILE A 135 9.66 5.16 -2.05
N VAL A 136 9.03 4.34 -1.20
CA VAL A 136 9.60 3.96 0.10
C VAL A 136 10.94 3.24 -0.06
N GLY A 137 11.03 2.27 -0.98
CA GLY A 137 12.29 1.58 -1.24
C GLY A 137 13.40 2.52 -1.73
N MET A 138 13.07 3.49 -2.59
CA MET A 138 14.01 4.49 -3.09
C MET A 138 14.48 5.47 -2.00
N GLU A 139 13.57 5.99 -1.18
CA GLU A 139 13.91 6.95 -0.12
C GLU A 139 14.70 6.27 1.01
N ILE A 140 14.36 5.03 1.37
CA ILE A 140 15.18 4.23 2.29
C ILE A 140 16.60 4.03 1.74
N HIS A 141 16.74 3.75 0.44
CA HIS A 141 18.05 3.61 -0.18
C HIS A 141 18.86 4.90 -0.12
N LYS A 142 18.24 6.04 -0.41
CA LYS A 142 18.91 7.36 -0.33
C LYS A 142 19.35 7.69 1.09
N GLU A 143 18.48 7.43 2.08
CA GLU A 143 18.72 7.80 3.48
C GLU A 143 19.77 6.89 4.15
N PHE A 144 19.71 5.58 3.89
CA PHE A 144 20.49 4.59 4.63
C PHE A 144 21.52 3.83 3.79
N ASN A 145 21.63 4.11 2.48
CA ASN A 145 22.45 3.37 1.53
C ASN A 145 22.22 1.84 1.56
N CYS A 146 20.98 1.43 1.85
CA CYS A 146 20.57 0.03 1.95
C CYS A 146 19.43 -0.28 0.98
N HIS A 147 19.36 -1.52 0.49
CA HIS A 147 18.25 -1.98 -0.32
C HIS A 147 17.26 -2.75 0.55
N VAL A 148 15.99 -2.39 0.47
CA VAL A 148 14.91 -3.22 1.02
C VAL A 148 14.56 -4.28 -0.02
N PRO A 149 14.49 -5.57 0.36
CA PRO A 149 14.12 -6.64 -0.56
C PRO A 149 12.77 -6.37 -1.24
N ARG A 150 12.70 -6.55 -2.57
CA ARG A 150 11.50 -6.22 -3.36
C ARG A 150 10.27 -7.07 -2.99
N ASP A 151 10.51 -8.25 -2.44
CA ASP A 151 9.52 -9.23 -2.00
C ASP A 151 8.93 -8.93 -0.62
N VAL A 152 9.48 -7.97 0.14
CA VAL A 152 9.00 -7.64 1.50
C VAL A 152 7.53 -7.28 1.52
N LEU A 153 7.02 -6.58 0.50
CA LEU A 153 5.63 -6.13 0.47
C LEU A 153 4.67 -7.27 0.20
N LEU A 154 5.08 -8.21 -0.65
CA LEU A 154 4.31 -9.42 -0.87
C LEU A 154 4.27 -10.27 0.41
N LEU A 155 5.40 -10.34 1.12
CA LEU A 155 5.49 -11.02 2.40
C LEU A 155 4.59 -10.36 3.47
N ALA A 156 4.68 -9.04 3.59
CA ALA A 156 3.87 -8.24 4.50
C ALA A 156 2.36 -8.38 4.22
N TRP A 157 1.98 -8.40 2.94
CA TRP A 157 0.60 -8.67 2.53
C TRP A 157 0.15 -10.09 2.87
N GLN A 158 0.98 -11.10 2.59
CA GLN A 158 0.63 -12.50 2.83
C GLN A 158 0.53 -12.87 4.32
N GLN A 159 1.25 -12.13 5.17
CA GLN A 159 1.32 -12.37 6.61
C GLN A 159 0.52 -11.35 7.43
N ASP A 160 -0.27 -10.49 6.77
CA ASP A 160 -1.09 -9.45 7.41
C ASP A 160 -0.30 -8.55 8.38
N TRP A 161 0.92 -8.17 7.99
CA TRP A 161 1.80 -7.38 8.86
C TRP A 161 1.23 -6.02 9.20
N CYS A 162 1.45 -5.57 10.43
CA CYS A 162 1.29 -4.18 10.79
C CYS A 162 2.52 -3.34 10.39
N LEU A 163 2.38 -2.02 10.46
CA LEU A 163 3.43 -1.07 10.09
C LEU A 163 4.70 -1.29 10.91
N ARG A 164 4.58 -1.56 12.21
CA ARG A 164 5.73 -1.84 13.07
C ARG A 164 6.50 -3.07 12.59
N GLU A 165 5.81 -4.17 12.30
CA GLU A 165 6.44 -5.41 11.82
C GLU A 165 7.16 -5.20 10.48
N PHE A 166 6.56 -4.41 9.58
CA PHE A 166 7.19 -4.03 8.32
C PHE A 166 8.47 -3.21 8.53
N ILE A 167 8.44 -2.24 9.43
CA ILE A 167 9.61 -1.40 9.74
C ILE A 167 10.69 -2.23 10.44
N ASP A 168 10.32 -3.08 11.40
CA ASP A 168 11.24 -3.97 12.10
C ASP A 168 11.98 -4.87 11.10
N TYR A 169 11.27 -5.43 10.12
CA TYR A 169 11.87 -6.23 9.06
C TYR A 169 12.83 -5.40 8.18
N CYS A 170 12.44 -4.18 7.80
CA CYS A 170 13.32 -3.26 7.07
C CYS A 170 14.61 -3.01 7.84
N VAL A 171 14.52 -2.72 9.15
CA VAL A 171 15.68 -2.45 10.02
C VAL A 171 16.57 -3.69 10.19
N GLN A 172 15.97 -4.87 10.35
CA GLN A 172 16.71 -6.14 10.43
C GLN A 172 17.45 -6.44 9.11
N SER A 173 16.80 -6.21 7.97
CA SER A 173 17.41 -6.40 6.64
C SER A 173 18.62 -5.48 6.44
N MET A 174 18.55 -4.24 6.95
CA MET A 174 19.66 -3.28 6.89
C MET A 174 20.86 -3.71 7.73
N THR A 175 20.64 -4.36 8.87
CA THR A 175 21.71 -4.79 9.78
C THR A 175 22.38 -6.07 9.33
N GLN A 176 21.67 -6.95 8.61
CA GLN A 176 22.27 -8.16 8.03
C GLN A 176 23.11 -7.87 6.78
N GLY A 177 22.80 -6.80 6.03
CA GLY A 177 23.57 -6.40 4.84
C GLY A 177 24.95 -5.81 5.15
N THR A 178 25.22 -5.40 6.39
CA THR A 178 26.50 -4.80 6.80
C THR A 178 27.58 -5.82 7.18
N ASP A 179 27.24 -7.10 7.36
CA ASP A 179 28.20 -8.14 7.77
C ASP A 179 28.88 -8.86 6.59
N THR A 180 28.63 -8.43 5.34
CA THR A 180 29.14 -9.06 4.11
C THR A 180 30.10 -8.22 3.28
N THR A 181 30.69 -7.16 3.83
CA THR A 181 31.73 -6.35 3.15
C THR A 181 33.05 -6.32 3.89
#